data_AF-A0A7X8V3R9-F1
#
_entry.id   AF-A0A7X8V3R9-F1
#
_cell.length_a   1.000
_cell.length_b   1.000
_cell.length_c   1.000
_cell.angle_alpha   90.00
_cell.angle_beta   90.00
_cell.angle_gamma   90.00
#
_symmetry.space_group_name_H-M   'P 1'
#
loop_
_entity.id
_entity.type
_entity.pdbx_description
1 polymer ?
#
loop_
_entity_poly.entity_id
_entity_poly.type
_entity_poly.pdbx_seq_one_letter_code
_entity_poly.pdbx_strand_id
1 'polypeptide(L)'
;MPGVLLLFPGLLMAWVIGANDAANSLGTAVGSGVRTPREGAILAALFGLAGTVIMGGRVVKTLGEGILPLPALPAAFANMVAFSSLTAAGLTVLICTALHLPVSTSHAVTGGLVGGGIA
;
A
#
# COMPACT_ATOMS: atom_id res chain seq x y z
N MET A 1 -18.27 -14.14 -6.66
CA MET A 1 -17.79 -13.08 -5.74
C MET A 1 -16.37 -12.66 -6.12
N PRO A 2 -16.17 -11.94 -7.24
CA PRO A 2 -14.84 -11.55 -7.71
C PRO A 2 -14.06 -10.66 -6.74
N GLY A 3 -14.74 -9.91 -5.86
CA GLY A 3 -14.09 -9.06 -4.86
C GLY A 3 -13.35 -9.80 -3.74
N VAL A 4 -13.67 -11.07 -3.47
CA VAL A 4 -13.00 -11.84 -2.40
C VAL A 4 -11.54 -12.15 -2.77
N LEU A 5 -11.24 -12.32 -4.06
CA LEU A 5 -9.87 -12.56 -4.54
C LEU A 5 -8.93 -11.37 -4.29
N LEU A 6 -9.47 -10.14 -4.25
CA LEU A 6 -8.68 -8.93 -4.00
C LEU A 6 -8.32 -8.73 -2.52
N LEU A 7 -8.95 -9.46 -1.60
CA LEU A 7 -8.62 -9.38 -0.18
C LEU A 7 -7.18 -9.82 0.10
N PHE A 8 -6.72 -10.88 -0.57
CA PHE A 8 -5.37 -11.38 -0.38
C PHE A 8 -4.29 -10.34 -0.74
N PRO A 9 -4.23 -9.82 -1.99
CA PRO A 9 -3.19 -8.85 -2.35
C PRO A 9 -3.42 -7.49 -1.66
N GLY A 10 -4.66 -7.14 -1.33
CA GLY A 10 -4.97 -5.94 -0.54
C GLY A 10 -4.42 -6.01 0.88
N LEU A 11 -4.59 -7.14 1.57
CA LEU A 11 -4.04 -7.37 2.91
C LEU A 11 -2.51 -7.43 2.89
N LEU A 12 -1.92 -8.10 1.89
CA LEU A 12 -0.47 -8.10 1.68
C LEU A 12 0.04 -6.67 1.56
N MET A 13 -0.55 -5.88 0.66
CA MET A 13 -0.13 -4.49 0.45
C MET A 13 -0.29 -3.65 1.71
N ALA A 14 -1.42 -3.77 2.43
CA ALA A 14 -1.66 -3.04 3.66
C ALA A 14 -0.60 -3.36 4.74
N TRP A 15 -0.24 -4.63 4.88
CA TRP A 15 0.78 -5.07 5.84
C TRP A 15 2.15 -4.47 5.50
N VAL A 16 2.59 -4.56 4.24
CA VAL A 16 3.91 -4.08 3.85
C VAL A 16 4.01 -2.56 3.85
N ILE A 17 2.91 -1.83 3.56
CA ILE A 17 2.84 -0.38 3.77
C ILE A 17 3.12 -0.05 5.23
N GLY A 18 2.44 -0.72 6.16
CA GLY A 18 2.65 -0.50 7.58
C GLY A 18 4.11 -0.78 8.01
N ALA A 19 4.69 -1.87 7.52
CA ALA A 19 6.07 -2.25 7.85
C ALA A 19 7.11 -1.27 7.29
N ASN A 20 6.93 -0.80 6.05
CA ASN A 20 7.84 0.13 5.38
C ASN A 20 7.70 1.57 5.93
N ASP A 21 6.46 2.05 6.07
CA ASP A 21 6.18 3.47 6.28
C ASP A 21 6.13 3.88 7.77
N ALA A 22 6.05 2.91 8.71
CA ALA A 22 6.13 3.23 10.15
C ALA A 22 7.43 3.96 10.51
N ALA A 23 8.54 3.61 9.85
CA ALA A 23 9.82 4.27 10.03
C ALA A 23 9.81 5.73 9.56
N ASN A 24 9.01 6.07 8.54
CA ASN A 24 8.95 7.44 7.99
C ASN A 24 8.34 8.44 8.99
N SER A 25 7.38 7.98 9.82
CA SER A 25 6.68 8.86 10.77
C SER A 25 7.30 8.85 12.16
N LEU A 26 7.81 7.70 12.63
CA LEU A 26 8.25 7.52 14.02
C LEU A 26 9.72 7.13 14.16
N GLY A 27 10.45 6.97 13.05
CA GLY A 27 11.86 6.60 13.05
C GLY A 27 12.75 7.62 13.77
N THR A 28 12.45 8.91 13.68
CA THR A 28 13.23 9.95 14.39
C THR A 28 12.96 9.95 15.90
N ALA A 29 11.71 9.79 16.32
CA ALA A 29 11.33 9.72 17.73
C ALA A 29 11.89 8.46 18.41
N VAL A 30 11.88 7.33 17.71
CA VAL A 30 12.48 6.08 18.19
C VAL A 30 14.01 6.13 18.14
N GLY A 31 14.59 6.61 17.04
CA GLY A 31 16.03 6.68 16.83
C GLY A 31 16.76 7.70 17.73
N SER A 32 16.06 8.75 18.17
CA SER A 32 16.57 9.72 19.17
C SER A 32 16.39 9.25 20.62
N GLY A 33 15.75 8.11 20.85
CA GLY A 33 15.48 7.57 22.19
C GLY A 33 14.34 8.27 22.94
N VAL A 34 13.62 9.21 22.31
CA VAL A 34 12.45 9.88 22.91
C VAL A 34 11.28 8.90 23.13
N ARG A 35 11.17 7.87 22.29
CA ARG A 35 10.18 6.79 22.40
C ARG A 35 10.82 5.43 22.14
N THR A 36 10.21 4.38 22.69
CA THR A 36 10.62 3.00 22.40
C THR A 36 10.07 2.53 21.05
N PRO A 37 10.70 1.52 20.39
CA PRO A 37 10.18 0.95 19.16
C PRO A 37 8.74 0.42 19.29
N ARG A 38 8.40 -0.13 20.46
CA ARG A 38 7.06 -0.67 20.74
C ARG A 38 6.00 0.43 20.80
N GLU A 39 6.30 1.53 21.49
CA GLU A 39 5.41 2.70 21.52
C GLU A 39 5.25 3.32 20.13
N GLY A 40 6.35 3.39 19.37
CA GLY A 40 6.32 3.82 17.98
C GLY A 40 5.36 2.97 17.14
N ALA A 41 5.50 1.64 17.18
CA ALA A 41 4.62 0.74 16.43
C ALA A 41 3.13 0.90 16.79
N ILE A 42 2.81 1.04 18.07
CA ILE A 42 1.42 1.24 18.54
C ILE A 42 0.85 2.55 18.00
N LEU A 43 1.62 3.65 18.08
CA LEU A 43 1.19 4.95 17.57
C LEU A 43 1.01 4.92 16.05
N ALA A 44 1.94 4.32 15.30
CA ALA A 44 1.81 4.15 13.86
C ALA A 44 0.55 3.37 13.48
N ALA A 45 0.26 2.27 14.20
CA ALA A 45 -0.93 1.47 13.93
C ALA A 45 -2.23 2.24 14.19
N LEU A 46 -2.33 2.93 15.34
CA LEU A 46 -3.54 3.67 15.72
C LEU A 46 -3.79 4.86 14.79
N PHE A 47 -2.80 5.71 14.60
CA PHE A 47 -2.94 6.91 13.76
C PHE A 47 -2.94 6.59 12.28
N GLY A 48 -2.23 5.54 11.85
CA GLY A 48 -2.30 5.02 10.48
C GLY A 48 -3.71 4.54 10.15
N LEU A 49 -4.31 3.72 11.01
CA LEU A 49 -5.70 3.26 10.84
C LEU A 49 -6.68 4.43 10.82
N ALA A 50 -6.58 5.36 11.78
CA ALA A 50 -7.43 6.54 11.83
C ALA A 50 -7.29 7.40 10.55
N GLY A 51 -6.06 7.62 10.10
CA GLY A 51 -5.77 8.36 8.86
C GLY A 51 -6.38 7.68 7.63
N THR A 52 -6.27 6.36 7.51
CA THR A 52 -6.88 5.60 6.42
C THR A 52 -8.41 5.69 6.44
N VAL A 53 -9.04 5.62 7.61
CA VAL A 53 -10.51 5.75 7.73
C VAL A 53 -10.99 7.15 7.34
N ILE A 54 -10.28 8.20 7.73
CA ILE A 54 -10.68 9.59 7.49
C ILE A 54 -10.37 10.04 6.04
N MET A 55 -9.20 9.67 5.50
CA MET A 55 -8.68 10.23 4.24
C MET A 55 -8.34 9.19 3.17
N GLY A 56 -8.35 7.89 3.48
CA GLY A 56 -7.92 6.83 2.55
C GLY A 56 -8.74 6.78 1.25
N GLY A 57 -10.02 7.15 1.30
CA GLY A 57 -10.88 7.17 0.12
C GLY A 57 -10.37 8.08 -1.02
N ARG A 58 -9.65 9.17 -0.69
CA ARG A 58 -9.07 10.06 -1.70
C ARG A 58 -7.96 9.37 -2.50
N VAL A 59 -7.10 8.62 -1.81
CA VAL A 59 -6.00 7.86 -2.44
C VAL A 59 -6.55 6.74 -3.31
N VAL A 60 -7.52 5.98 -2.80
CA VAL A 60 -8.18 4.91 -3.56
C VAL A 60 -8.83 5.45 -4.84
N LYS A 61 -9.49 6.61 -4.76
CA LYS A 61 -10.08 7.27 -5.92
C LYS A 61 -9.03 7.67 -6.95
N THR A 62 -7.93 8.28 -6.52
CA THR A 62 -6.84 8.66 -7.45
C THR A 62 -6.23 7.44 -8.13
N LEU A 63 -6.00 6.34 -7.40
CA LEU A 63 -5.45 5.11 -7.99
C LEU A 63 -6.42 4.46 -8.99
N GLY A 64 -7.70 4.37 -8.66
CA GLY A 64 -8.71 3.65 -9.46
C GLY A 64 -9.37 4.46 -10.58
N GLU A 65 -9.32 5.79 -10.53
CA GLU A 65 -9.93 6.67 -11.55
C GLU A 65 -8.92 7.61 -12.21
N GLY A 66 -7.87 8.02 -11.48
CA GLY A 66 -6.92 9.03 -11.95
C GLY A 66 -5.71 8.48 -12.70
N ILE A 67 -5.22 7.29 -12.33
CA ILE A 67 -4.04 6.67 -12.96
C ILE A 67 -4.47 5.71 -14.07
N LEU A 68 -5.27 4.71 -13.71
CA LEU A 68 -5.88 3.78 -14.65
C LEU A 68 -7.38 3.77 -14.35
N PRO A 69 -8.26 4.21 -15.27
CA PRO A 69 -9.70 4.28 -15.03
C PRO A 69 -10.31 2.86 -15.03
N LEU A 70 -10.10 2.13 -13.92
CA LEU A 70 -10.58 0.77 -13.72
C LEU A 70 -12.09 0.61 -13.96
N PRO A 71 -12.97 1.58 -13.60
CA PRO A 71 -14.40 1.48 -13.89
C PRO A 71 -14.75 1.49 -15.38
N ALA A 72 -13.88 2.00 -16.25
CA ALA A 72 -14.10 2.01 -17.69
C ALA A 72 -13.69 0.68 -18.36
N LEU A 73 -12.98 -0.19 -17.65
CA LEU A 73 -12.53 -1.48 -18.16
C LEU A 73 -13.58 -2.58 -17.92
N PRO A 74 -13.60 -3.64 -18.75
CA PRO A 74 -14.39 -4.83 -18.45
C PRO A 74 -14.07 -5.36 -17.05
N ALA A 75 -15.09 -5.65 -16.24
CA ALA A 75 -14.92 -5.97 -14.82
C ALA A 75 -13.93 -7.11 -14.56
N ALA A 76 -13.89 -8.13 -15.42
CA ALA A 76 -12.93 -9.23 -15.30
C ALA A 76 -11.48 -8.76 -15.48
N PHE A 77 -11.23 -7.88 -16.45
CA PHE A 77 -9.92 -7.30 -16.72
C PHE A 77 -9.50 -6.34 -15.60
N ALA A 78 -10.39 -5.45 -15.15
CA ALA A 78 -10.14 -4.55 -14.04
C ALA A 78 -9.72 -5.29 -12.75
N ASN A 79 -10.39 -6.39 -12.43
CA ASN A 79 -10.05 -7.22 -11.27
C ASN A 79 -8.68 -7.91 -11.44
N MET A 80 -8.36 -8.38 -12.64
CA MET A 80 -7.07 -9.02 -12.92
C MET A 80 -5.92 -8.01 -12.81
N VAL A 81 -6.10 -6.80 -13.34
CA VAL A 81 -5.14 -5.70 -13.20
C VAL A 81 -4.98 -5.31 -11.73
N ALA A 82 -6.08 -5.09 -11.00
CA ALA A 82 -6.00 -4.76 -9.58
C ALA A 82 -5.27 -5.84 -8.76
N PHE A 83 -5.54 -7.11 -9.05
CA PHE A 83 -4.87 -8.23 -8.40
C PHE A 83 -3.36 -8.25 -8.70
N SER A 84 -2.98 -8.16 -9.98
CA SER A 84 -1.57 -8.23 -10.39
C SER A 84 -0.78 -7.01 -9.92
N SER A 85 -1.35 -5.81 -10.01
CA SER A 85 -0.73 -4.56 -9.56
C SER A 85 -0.47 -4.57 -8.05
N LEU A 86 -1.46 -4.96 -7.24
CA LEU A 86 -1.30 -5.03 -5.78
C LEU A 86 -0.34 -6.15 -5.36
N THR A 87 -0.36 -7.30 -6.04
CA THR A 87 0.57 -8.40 -5.76
C THR A 87 2.00 -8.00 -6.10
N ALA A 88 2.23 -7.44 -7.28
CA ALA A 88 3.56 -7.01 -7.71
C ALA A 88 4.10 -5.91 -6.78
N ALA A 89 3.30 -4.87 -6.51
CA ALA A 89 3.68 -3.81 -5.59
C ALA A 89 3.98 -4.34 -4.18
N GLY A 90 3.09 -5.20 -3.66
CA GLY A 90 3.23 -5.80 -2.34
C GLY A 90 4.50 -6.63 -2.21
N LEU A 91 4.82 -7.46 -3.20
CA LEU A 91 6.04 -8.26 -3.23
C LEU A 91 7.30 -7.40 -3.36
N THR A 92 7.29 -6.38 -4.22
CA THR A 92 8.41 -5.46 -4.36
C THR A 92 8.71 -4.74 -3.05
N VAL A 93 7.68 -4.17 -2.42
CA VAL A 93 7.85 -3.47 -1.13
C VAL A 93 8.29 -4.46 -0.06
N LEU A 94 7.69 -5.66 0.03
CA LEU A 94 8.09 -6.68 0.99
C LEU A 94 9.58 -7.01 0.90
N ILE A 95 10.09 -7.23 -0.32
CA ILE A 95 11.51 -7.53 -0.55
C ILE A 95 12.38 -6.34 -0.11
N CYS A 96 12.03 -5.11 -0.50
CA CYS A 96 12.77 -3.92 -0.09
C CYS A 96 12.76 -3.72 1.43
N THR A 97 11.61 -3.90 2.08
CA THR A 97 11.48 -3.82 3.55
C THR A 97 12.31 -4.90 4.24
N ALA A 98 12.33 -6.14 3.74
CA ALA A 98 13.17 -7.20 4.27
C ALA A 98 14.67 -6.89 4.15
N LEU A 99 15.05 -6.12 3.11
CA LEU A 99 16.41 -5.62 2.90
C LEU A 99 16.69 -4.30 3.65
N HIS A 100 15.76 -3.80 4.47
CA HIS A 100 15.86 -2.52 5.19
C HIS A 100 16.03 -1.30 4.27
N LEU A 101 15.52 -1.38 3.04
CA LEU A 101 15.54 -0.29 2.07
C LEU A 101 14.21 0.49 2.13
N PRO A 102 14.21 1.76 2.56
CA PRO A 102 13.00 2.57 2.54
C PRO A 102 12.64 2.91 1.10
N VAL A 103 11.45 2.49 0.67
CA VAL A 103 10.96 2.70 -0.71
C VAL A 103 9.58 3.35 -0.74
N SER A 104 9.23 3.95 -1.89
CA SER A 104 7.91 4.57 -2.09
C SER A 104 6.87 3.51 -2.46
N THR A 105 5.92 3.28 -1.55
CA THR A 105 4.77 2.39 -1.76
C THR A 105 3.83 2.91 -2.86
N SER A 106 3.64 4.23 -2.94
CA SER A 106 2.85 4.89 -4.00
C SER A 106 3.42 4.65 -5.40
N HIS A 107 4.75 4.71 -5.56
CA HIS A 107 5.38 4.40 -6.84
C HIS A 107 5.24 2.93 -7.20
N ALA A 108 5.37 2.03 -6.22
CA ALA A 108 5.20 0.59 -6.47
C ALA A 108 3.79 0.27 -6.99
N VAL A 109 2.74 0.81 -6.36
CA VAL A 109 1.34 0.60 -6.81
C VAL A 109 1.08 1.26 -8.14
N THR A 110 1.53 2.51 -8.34
CA THR A 110 1.38 3.22 -9.61
C THR A 110 2.06 2.48 -10.76
N GLY A 111 3.30 2.01 -10.56
CA GLY A 111 4.02 1.22 -11.55
C GLY A 111 3.31 -0.11 -11.88
N GLY A 112 2.77 -0.78 -10.86
CA GLY A 112 1.94 -1.98 -11.05
C GLY A 112 0.68 -1.72 -11.86
N LEU A 113 -0.02 -0.59 -11.62
CA LEU A 113 -1.23 -0.21 -12.37
C LEU A 113 -0.92 0.16 -13.81
N VAL A 114 0.12 0.97 -14.04
CA VAL A 114 0.55 1.34 -15.39
C VAL A 114 0.98 0.08 -16.15
N GLY A 115 1.81 -0.76 -15.55
CA GLY A 115 2.28 -2.01 -16.17
C GLY A 115 1.14 -2.98 -16.51
N GLY A 116 0.17 -3.14 -15.61
CA GLY A 116 -1.01 -3.98 -15.88
C GLY A 116 -1.99 -3.38 -16.88
N GLY A 117 -2.04 -2.05 -17.01
CA GLY A 117 -2.92 -1.35 -17.95
C GLY A 117 -2.40 -1.30 -19.39
N ILE A 118 -1.08 -1.41 -19.61
CA ILE A 118 -0.47 -1.39 -20.96
C ILE A 118 -0.26 -2.79 -21.57
N ALA A 119 -0.33 -3.84 -20.76
CA ALA A 119 -0.15 -5.24 -21.17
C ALA A 119 -1.43 -5.79 -21.82
#